data_AF-A0A7L2R9J8-F1
#
_entry.id   AF-A0A7L2R9J8-F1
#
_cell.length_a   1.000
_cell.length_b   1.000
_cell.length_c   1.000
_cell.angle_alpha   90.00
_cell.angle_beta   90.00
_cell.angle_gamma   90.00
#
_symmetry.space_group_name_H-M   'P 1'
#
loop_
_entity.id
_entity.type
_entity.pdbx_description
1 polymer ?
#
loop_
_entity_poly.entity_id
_entity_poly.type
_entity_poly.pdbx_seq_one_letter_code
_entity_poly.pdbx_strand_id
1 'polypeptide(L)' 'MGQLGLGRQFGRLASRLDGAFGADGVFAHDRLRFVDFVDDVEDLLEEVAWQEGGDKKAVDGFEEYILQHYSG' A
#
# COMPACT_ATOMS: atom_id res chain seq x y z
N MET A 1 -8.45 22.49 -6.03
CA MET A 1 -8.27 21.31 -6.90
C MET A 1 -7.74 20.18 -6.02
N GLY A 2 -8.38 19.00 -6.03
CA GLY A 2 -7.76 17.72 -5.69
C GLY A 2 -7.52 17.34 -4.22
N GLN A 3 -8.50 17.47 -3.32
CA GLN A 3 -8.43 16.85 -1.98
C GLN A 3 -9.08 15.44 -1.96
N LEU A 4 -9.18 14.78 -3.12
CA LEU A 4 -10.02 13.61 -3.32
C LEU A 4 -9.20 12.43 -3.85
N GLY A 5 -8.83 11.55 -2.92
CA GLY A 5 -8.23 10.25 -3.17
C GLY A 5 -7.35 9.81 -2.01
N LEU A 6 -6.27 10.56 -1.77
CA LEU A 6 -5.17 10.15 -0.88
C LEU A 6 -5.66 9.85 0.53
N GLY A 7 -6.55 10.69 1.06
CA GLY A 7 -7.12 10.49 2.40
C GLY A 7 -7.93 9.19 2.55
N ARG A 8 -8.51 8.67 1.46
CA ARG A 8 -9.27 7.41 1.48
C ARG A 8 -8.33 6.21 1.43
N GLN A 9 -7.38 6.19 0.50
CA GLN A 9 -6.43 5.07 0.39
C GLN A 9 -5.47 5.05 1.59
N PHE A 10 -4.95 6.21 1.97
CA PHE A 10 -4.18 6.37 3.20
C PHE A 10 -5.00 5.97 4.43
N GLY A 11 -6.28 6.35 4.51
CA GLY A 11 -7.16 5.95 5.61
C GLY A 11 -7.37 4.44 5.70
N ARG A 12 -7.54 3.76 4.55
CA ARG A 12 -7.65 2.30 4.45
C ARG A 12 -6.35 1.61 4.87
N LEU A 13 -5.21 2.06 4.33
CA LEU A 13 -3.88 1.56 4.68
C LEU A 13 -3.59 1.79 6.18
N ALA A 14 -3.77 3.00 6.68
CA ALA A 14 -3.55 3.34 8.08
C ALA A 14 -4.41 2.51 9.04
N SER A 15 -5.67 2.23 8.68
CA SER A 15 -6.56 1.37 9.49
C SER A 15 -6.10 -0.09 9.51
N ARG A 16 -5.55 -0.60 8.41
CA ARG A 16 -4.99 -1.95 8.32
C ARG A 16 -3.63 -2.07 9.01
N LEU A 17 -2.84 -1.01 9.01
CA LEU A 17 -1.55 -0.93 9.67
C LEU A 17 -1.64 -0.62 11.18
N ASP A 18 -2.83 -0.36 11.71
CA ASP A 18 -3.03 -0.05 13.13
C ASP A 18 -2.57 -1.22 14.01
N GLY A 19 -1.56 -0.98 14.84
CA GLY A 19 -0.92 -2.01 15.66
C GLY A 19 -0.06 -3.03 14.89
N ALA A 20 0.13 -2.87 13.57
CA ALA A 20 1.04 -3.70 12.79
C ALA A 20 2.50 -3.25 12.94
N PHE A 21 2.75 -2.01 13.36
CA PHE A 21 4.09 -1.50 13.66
C PHE A 21 4.27 -1.34 15.17
N GLY A 22 5.35 -1.91 15.70
CA GLY A 22 5.84 -1.60 17.05
C GLY A 22 6.31 -0.15 17.16
N ALA A 23 6.49 0.35 18.38
CA ALA A 23 7.01 1.70 18.63
C ALA A 23 8.44 1.92 18.08
N ASP A 24 9.14 0.83 17.75
CA ASP A 24 10.44 0.76 17.11
C ASP A 24 10.37 0.68 15.56
N GLY A 25 9.16 0.67 14.99
CA GLY A 25 8.95 0.56 13.54
C GLY A 25 9.05 -0.87 13.00
N VAL A 26 9.10 -1.89 13.86
CA VAL A 26 9.10 -3.30 13.42
C VAL A 26 7.70 -3.72 12.99
N PHE A 27 7.59 -4.33 11.81
CA PHE A 27 6.34 -4.87 11.27
C PHE A 27 6.03 -6.26 11.86
N ALA A 28 4.90 -6.38 12.56
CA ALA A 28 4.36 -7.62 13.09
C ALA A 28 3.26 -8.15 12.16
N HIS A 29 3.58 -9.21 11.41
CA HIS A 29 2.72 -9.76 10.36
C HIS A 29 1.52 -10.56 10.90
N ASP A 30 1.44 -10.80 12.21
CA ASP A 30 0.56 -11.79 12.84
C ASP A 30 -0.93 -11.50 12.62
N ARG A 31 -1.27 -10.27 12.22
CA ARG A 31 -2.64 -9.76 12.07
C ARG A 31 -3.00 -9.33 10.66
N LEU A 32 -2.05 -9.33 9.73
CA LEU A 32 -2.29 -8.91 8.35
C LEU A 32 -1.57 -9.87 7.40
N ARG A 33 -2.31 -10.43 6.44
CA ARG A 33 -1.66 -11.28 5.43
C ARG A 33 -0.74 -10.39 4.60
N PHE A 34 0.48 -10.85 4.35
CA PHE A 34 1.47 -10.10 3.57
C PHE A 34 0.91 -9.64 2.22
N VAL A 35 0.11 -10.48 1.56
CA VAL A 35 -0.63 -10.12 0.32
C VAL A 35 -1.52 -8.90 0.50
N ASP A 36 -2.31 -8.82 1.58
CA ASP A 36 -3.23 -7.69 1.81
C ASP A 36 -2.48 -6.38 2.09
N PHE A 37 -1.27 -6.47 2.68
CA PHE A 37 -0.40 -5.30 2.90
C PHE A 37 0.12 -4.76 1.57
N VAL A 38 0.62 -5.66 0.73
CA VAL A 38 1.27 -5.30 -0.53
C VAL A 38 0.24 -4.74 -1.52
N ASP A 39 -0.96 -5.33 -1.59
CA ASP A 39 -2.13 -4.79 -2.34
C ASP A 39 -2.45 -3.34 -1.95
N ASP A 40 -2.57 -3.03 -0.65
CA ASP A 40 -2.87 -1.65 -0.23
C ASP A 40 -1.74 -0.64 -0.53
N VAL A 41 -0.49 -1.12 -0.58
CA VAL A 41 0.64 -0.28 -0.96
C VAL A 41 0.61 0.00 -2.46
N GLU A 42 0.26 -0.98 -3.30
CA GLU A 42 0.02 -0.77 -4.73
C GLU A 42 -1.07 0.27 -4.96
N ASP A 43 -2.23 0.10 -4.32
CA ASP A 43 -3.37 1.03 -4.37
C ASP A 43 -2.97 2.47 -4.01
N LEU A 44 -2.11 2.65 -3.01
CA LEU A 44 -1.59 3.96 -2.61
C LEU A 44 -0.66 4.54 -3.68
N LEU A 45 0.25 3.73 -4.21
CA LEU A 45 1.21 4.14 -5.23
C LEU A 45 0.53 4.51 -6.54
N GLU A 46 -0.48 3.76 -6.98
CA GLU A 46 -1.27 4.09 -8.18
C GLU A 46 -1.90 5.48 -8.05
N GLU A 47 -2.34 5.82 -6.85
CA GLU A 47 -2.95 7.10 -6.59
C GLU A 47 -1.93 8.25 -6.62
N VAL A 48 -0.73 8.03 -6.09
CA VAL A 48 0.38 8.98 -6.20
C VAL A 48 0.78 9.14 -7.67
N ALA A 49 0.89 8.05 -8.42
CA ALA A 49 1.24 8.08 -9.83
C ALA A 49 0.17 8.82 -10.68
N TRP A 50 -1.11 8.68 -10.32
CA TRP A 50 -2.17 9.48 -10.90
C TRP A 50 -2.04 10.97 -10.61
N GLN A 51 -1.72 11.34 -9.37
CA GLN A 51 -1.63 12.74 -8.96
C GLN A 51 -0.43 13.46 -9.57
N GLU A 52 0.72 12.78 -9.61
CA GLU A 52 1.99 13.34 -10.08
C GLU A 52 2.12 13.28 -11.61
N GLY A 53 1.66 12.19 -12.22
CA GLY A 53 1.91 11.89 -13.64
C GLY A 53 0.66 11.66 -14.48
N GLY A 54 -0.52 11.57 -13.88
CA GLY A 54 -1.74 11.21 -14.60
C GLY A 54 -1.76 9.77 -15.12
N ASP A 55 -0.87 8.91 -14.61
CA ASP A 55 -0.75 7.51 -15.05
C ASP A 55 -0.73 6.56 -13.85
N LYS A 56 -1.90 5.98 -13.56
CA LYS A 56 -2.06 4.95 -12.53
C LYS A 56 -1.28 3.68 -12.85
N LYS A 57 -1.09 3.39 -14.14
CA LYS A 57 -0.49 2.14 -14.60
C LYS A 57 1.03 2.11 -14.43
N ALA A 58 1.64 3.22 -14.03
CA ALA A 58 3.07 3.30 -13.79
C ALA A 58 3.56 2.34 -12.68
N VAL A 59 2.63 1.86 -11.85
CA VAL A 59 2.89 0.97 -10.70
C VAL A 59 2.03 -0.29 -10.72
N ASP A 60 1.32 -0.54 -11.81
CA ASP A 60 0.56 -1.77 -12.07
C ASP A 60 1.51 -2.98 -12.03
N GLY A 61 1.18 -3.99 -11.24
CA GLY A 61 1.98 -5.19 -11.02
C GLY A 61 3.03 -5.07 -9.91
N PHE A 62 2.95 -4.04 -9.07
CA PHE A 62 3.82 -3.92 -7.89
C PHE A 62 3.61 -5.09 -6.93
N GLU A 63 2.35 -5.46 -6.64
CA GLU A 63 2.02 -6.59 -5.78
C GLU A 63 2.57 -7.88 -6.35
N GLU A 64 2.34 -8.14 -7.64
CA GLU A 64 2.80 -9.35 -8.29
C GLU A 64 4.34 -9.47 -8.27
N TYR A 65 5.06 -8.37 -8.47
CA TYR A 65 6.52 -8.34 -8.34
C TYR A 65 6.99 -8.69 -6.93
N ILE A 66 6.42 -8.06 -5.90
CA ILE A 66 6.80 -8.30 -4.50
C ILE A 66 6.45 -9.74 -4.07
N LEU A 67 5.27 -10.24 -4.43
CA LEU A 67 4.85 -11.59 -4.09
C LEU A 67 5.76 -12.64 -4.74
N GLN A 68 6.16 -12.46 -6.00
CA GLN A 68 7.11 -13.37 -6.66
C GLN A 68 8.50 -13.37 -6.00
N HIS A 69 8.92 -12.25 -5.41
CA HIS A 69 10.26 -12.12 -4.82
C HIS A 69 10.33 -12.54 -3.34
N TYR A 70 9.24 -12.42 -2.57
CA TYR A 70 9.26 -12.55 -1.11
C TYR A 70 8.32 -13.61 -0.52
N SER A 71 7.49 -14.29 -1.32
CA SER A 71 6.51 -15.30 -0.82
C SER A 71 7.03 -16.75 -0.82
N GLY A 72 8.36 -16.94 -0.73
CA GLY A 72 9.01 -18.26 -0.77
C GLY A 72 8.69 -19.17 0.40
#